data_AF-A0A851IY63-F1
#
_entry.id   AF-A0A851IY63-F1
#
_cell.length_a   1.000
_cell.length_b   1.000
_cell.length_c   1.000
_cell.angle_alpha   90.00
_cell.angle_beta   90.00
_cell.angle_gamma   90.00
#
_symmetry.space_group_name_H-M   'P 1'
#
loop_
_entity.id
_entity.type
_entity.pdbx_description
1 polymer ?
#
loop_
_entity_poly.entity_id
_entity_poly.type
_entity_poly.pdbx_seq_one_letter_code
_entity_poly.pdbx_strand_id
1 'polypeptide(L)'
;MKKTIFFLVGIMMVSSIGFSAEKKSLESNLSTIESQFNELMRKEDAQKQSYIQQKAQLEAEVEDLKAKQTSREKLVEKLRVDSEVRWHRDKYKKILNNSETVYKNINKSIAEKEKKIAELDALLSVMN
;
A
#
# COMPACT_ATOMS: atom_id res chain seq x y z
N MET A 1 -5.24 -15.89 17.02
CA MET A 1 -3.85 -15.44 17.17
C MET A 1 -2.92 -16.66 17.27
N LYS A 2 -2.50 -17.24 16.14
CA LYS A 2 -1.61 -18.43 16.12
C LYS A 2 -0.87 -18.54 14.79
N LYS A 3 0.06 -17.63 14.44
CA LYS A 3 1.01 -17.85 13.30
C LYS A 3 2.38 -17.15 13.42
N THR A 4 2.68 -16.41 14.49
CA THR A 4 3.93 -15.62 14.58
C THR A 4 5.10 -16.29 15.31
N ILE A 5 4.99 -17.57 15.70
CA ILE A 5 6.03 -18.24 16.52
C ILE A 5 7.01 -19.10 15.68
N PHE A 6 6.91 -19.11 14.35
CA PHE A 6 7.80 -19.95 13.52
C PHE A 6 9.11 -19.29 13.08
N PHE A 7 9.36 -18.00 13.37
CA PHE A 7 10.59 -17.35 12.91
C PHE A 7 11.76 -17.42 13.90
N LEU A 8 11.54 -17.92 15.13
CA LEU A 8 12.55 -17.91 16.21
C LEU A 8 13.19 -19.27 16.53
N VAL A 9 12.77 -20.35 15.88
CA VAL A 9 13.17 -21.73 16.26
C VAL A 9 14.35 -22.27 15.42
N GLY A 10 14.72 -21.60 14.32
CA GLY A 10 15.70 -22.14 13.35
C GLY A 10 17.18 -22.02 13.72
N ILE A 11 17.57 -21.18 14.68
CA ILE A 11 19.00 -20.82 14.91
C ILE A 11 19.61 -21.52 16.15
N MET A 12 18.84 -22.21 16.99
CA MET A 12 19.37 -22.79 18.25
C MET A 12 20.01 -24.19 18.15
N MET A 13 20.11 -24.84 16.99
CA MET A 13 20.55 -26.25 16.90
C MET A 13 21.98 -26.50 16.38
N VAL A 14 22.96 -25.67 16.71
CA VAL A 14 24.38 -26.06 16.50
C VAL A 14 25.23 -25.62 17.68
N SER A 15 25.31 -26.46 18.72
CA SER A 15 26.22 -26.24 19.85
C SER A 15 26.73 -27.58 20.39
N SER A 16 27.80 -28.07 19.78
CA SER A 16 28.82 -28.93 20.41
C SER A 16 29.88 -29.24 19.36
N ILE A 17 31.16 -28.92 19.56
CA ILE A 17 32.32 -29.82 19.84
C ILE A 17 33.66 -29.02 19.68
N GLY A 18 34.45 -28.84 20.76
CA GLY A 18 35.93 -28.67 20.74
C GLY A 18 36.60 -27.36 21.21
N PHE A 19 36.62 -27.08 22.53
CA PHE A 19 36.89 -25.83 23.27
C PHE A 19 38.07 -24.86 22.92
N SER A 20 38.94 -25.14 21.94
CA SER A 20 40.08 -24.24 21.59
C SER A 20 40.11 -23.83 20.12
N ALA A 21 39.85 -24.75 19.18
CA ALA A 21 39.44 -24.39 17.81
C ALA A 21 37.99 -23.84 17.82
N GLU A 22 37.18 -24.27 18.80
CA GLU A 22 35.84 -23.75 19.05
C GLU A 22 35.87 -22.25 19.27
N LYS A 23 36.81 -21.65 20.02
CA LYS A 23 36.79 -20.20 20.29
C LYS A 23 36.85 -19.36 19.01
N LYS A 24 37.76 -19.67 18.09
CA LYS A 24 37.89 -18.97 16.81
C LYS A 24 36.68 -19.26 15.90
N SER A 25 36.13 -20.48 15.95
CA SER A 25 34.91 -20.83 15.22
C SER A 25 33.63 -20.23 15.81
N LEU A 26 33.54 -20.07 17.14
CA LEU A 26 32.44 -19.47 17.88
C LEU A 26 32.39 -17.97 17.62
N GLU A 27 33.53 -17.29 17.64
CA GLU A 27 33.65 -15.88 17.29
C GLU A 27 33.29 -15.64 15.80
N SER A 28 33.72 -16.54 14.92
CA SER A 28 33.31 -16.54 13.50
C SER A 28 31.80 -16.82 13.32
N ASN A 29 31.22 -17.71 14.10
CA ASN A 29 29.79 -18.01 14.06
C ASN A 29 28.97 -16.85 14.62
N LEU A 30 29.43 -16.22 15.70
CA LEU A 30 28.78 -15.06 16.32
C LEU A 30 28.79 -13.85 15.38
N SER A 31 29.91 -13.58 14.72
CA SER A 31 29.99 -12.51 13.70
C SER A 31 29.14 -12.82 12.46
N THR A 32 28.98 -14.08 12.09
CA THR A 32 28.05 -14.49 11.02
C THR A 32 26.59 -14.26 11.44
N ILE A 33 26.21 -14.62 12.67
CA ILE A 33 24.86 -14.39 13.20
C ILE A 33 24.58 -12.89 13.28
N GLU A 34 25.53 -12.09 13.76
CA GLU A 34 25.40 -10.63 13.80
C GLU A 34 25.26 -10.02 12.41
N SER A 35 26.03 -10.50 11.44
CA SER A 35 25.92 -10.09 10.03
C SER A 35 24.55 -10.44 9.44
N GLN A 36 24.05 -11.65 9.67
CA GLN A 36 22.73 -12.09 9.21
C GLN A 36 21.61 -11.28 9.85
N PHE A 37 21.71 -11.00 11.15
CA PHE A 37 20.75 -10.15 11.86
C PHE A 37 20.75 -8.72 11.30
N ASN A 38 21.92 -8.12 11.09
CA ASN A 38 22.06 -6.79 10.51
C ASN A 38 21.53 -6.71 9.07
N GLU A 39 21.71 -7.77 8.28
CA GLU A 39 21.12 -7.87 6.94
C GLU A 39 19.59 -7.95 7.00
N LEU A 40 19.06 -8.72 7.95
CA LEU A 40 17.62 -8.86 8.16
C LEU A 40 16.99 -7.51 8.56
N MET A 41 17.59 -6.80 9.52
CA MET A 41 17.14 -5.47 9.95
C MET A 41 17.10 -4.49 8.77
N ARG A 42 18.15 -4.48 7.92
CA ARG A 42 18.17 -3.64 6.72
C ARG A 42 17.05 -3.97 5.73
N LYS A 43 16.73 -5.26 5.55
CA LYS A 43 15.64 -5.70 4.66
C LYS A 43 14.28 -5.27 5.21
N GLU A 44 14.06 -5.40 6.51
CA GLU A 44 12.83 -4.97 7.18
C GLU A 44 12.64 -3.45 7.06
N ASP A 45 13.69 -2.67 7.30
CA ASP A 45 13.65 -1.20 7.13
C ASP A 45 13.36 -0.81 5.67
N ALA A 46 14.02 -1.44 4.71
CA ALA A 46 13.77 -1.19 3.28
C ALA A 46 12.32 -1.51 2.89
N GLN A 47 11.76 -2.60 3.42
CA GLN A 47 10.37 -2.98 3.19
C GLN A 47 9.40 -1.99 3.81
N LYS A 48 9.67 -1.53 5.04
CA LYS A 48 8.89 -0.49 5.72
C LYS A 48 8.85 0.81 4.90
N GLN A 49 10.02 1.24 4.41
CA GLN A 49 10.11 2.43 3.55
C GLN A 49 9.34 2.26 2.23
N SER A 50 9.40 1.07 1.62
CA SER A 50 8.62 0.79 0.40
C SER A 50 7.11 0.91 0.65
N TYR A 51 6.60 0.42 1.79
CA TYR A 51 5.19 0.56 2.13
C TYR A 51 4.77 2.00 2.41
N ILE A 52 5.63 2.80 3.06
CA ILE A 52 5.39 4.23 3.26
C ILE A 52 5.28 4.96 1.91
N GLN A 53 6.20 4.69 0.98
CA GLN A 53 6.18 5.29 -0.35
C GLN A 53 4.94 4.89 -1.14
N GLN A 54 4.57 3.60 -1.12
CA GLN A 54 3.35 3.12 -1.77
C GLN A 54 2.09 3.76 -1.19
N LYS A 55 2.03 3.92 0.13
CA LYS A 55 0.93 4.61 0.80
C LYS A 55 0.84 6.06 0.32
N ALA A 56 1.94 6.81 0.37
CA ALA A 56 1.96 8.22 -0.05
C ALA A 56 1.55 8.40 -1.52
N GLN A 57 1.96 7.48 -2.40
CA GLN A 57 1.53 7.49 -3.79
C GLN A 57 0.01 7.29 -3.92
N LEU A 58 -0.55 6.31 -3.21
CA LEU A 58 -1.99 6.05 -3.25
C LEU A 58 -2.80 7.22 -2.68
N GLU A 59 -2.32 7.87 -1.62
CA GLU A 59 -2.95 9.06 -1.05
C GLU A 59 -2.98 10.21 -2.07
N ALA A 60 -1.87 10.47 -2.75
CA ALA A 60 -1.80 11.48 -3.81
C ALA A 60 -2.73 11.17 -4.99
N GLU A 61 -2.82 9.90 -5.42
CA GLU A 61 -3.74 9.48 -6.47
C GLU A 61 -5.21 9.66 -6.05
N VAL A 62 -5.55 9.36 -4.81
CA VAL A 62 -6.91 9.57 -4.27
C VAL A 62 -7.26 11.06 -4.24
N GLU A 63 -6.32 11.91 -3.81
CA GLU A 63 -6.50 13.35 -3.78
C GLU A 63 -6.72 13.93 -5.20
N ASP A 64 -5.90 13.53 -6.17
CA ASP A 64 -6.04 13.95 -7.57
C ASP A 64 -7.40 13.51 -8.18
N LEU A 65 -7.83 12.27 -7.90
CA LEU A 65 -9.13 11.77 -8.35
C LEU A 65 -10.29 12.58 -7.75
N LYS A 66 -10.24 12.89 -6.45
CA LYS A 66 -11.23 13.74 -5.78
C LYS A 66 -11.23 15.16 -6.36
N ALA A 67 -10.07 15.77 -6.58
CA ALA A 67 -9.96 17.10 -7.18
C ALA A 67 -10.55 17.16 -8.60
N LYS A 68 -10.26 16.14 -9.42
CA LYS A 68 -10.84 16.01 -10.77
C LYS A 68 -12.35 15.90 -10.72
N GLN A 69 -12.92 15.14 -9.78
CA GLN A 69 -14.35 15.03 -9.59
C GLN A 69 -14.98 16.38 -9.25
N THR A 70 -14.48 17.05 -8.22
CA THR A 70 -15.00 18.35 -7.74
C THR A 70 -14.89 19.44 -8.81
N SER A 71 -13.78 19.50 -9.54
CA SER A 71 -13.57 20.51 -10.60
C SER A 71 -14.59 20.42 -11.74
N ARG A 72 -15.25 19.27 -11.89
CA ARG A 72 -16.20 18.97 -12.96
C ARG A 72 -17.66 18.92 -12.50
N GLU A 73 -17.95 18.94 -11.19
CA GLU A 73 -19.32 18.90 -10.65
C GLU A 73 -20.23 19.99 -11.25
N LYS A 74 -19.75 21.24 -11.32
CA LYS A 74 -20.53 22.35 -11.90
C LYS A 74 -20.85 22.12 -13.38
N LEU A 75 -19.94 21.49 -14.13
CA LEU A 75 -20.16 21.16 -15.54
C LEU A 75 -21.24 20.07 -15.66
N VAL A 76 -21.15 19.04 -14.81
CA VAL A 76 -22.12 17.93 -14.81
C VAL A 76 -23.51 18.42 -14.42
N GLU A 77 -23.64 19.30 -13.42
CA GLU A 77 -24.94 19.86 -13.05
C GLU A 77 -25.54 20.71 -14.17
N LYS A 78 -24.71 21.55 -14.82
CA LYS A 78 -25.15 22.29 -16.01
C LYS A 78 -25.61 21.34 -17.13
N LEU A 79 -24.88 20.25 -17.34
CA LEU A 79 -25.19 19.24 -18.33
C LEU A 79 -26.52 18.53 -18.01
N ARG A 80 -26.81 18.30 -16.73
CA ARG A 80 -28.08 17.73 -16.25
C ARG A 80 -29.26 18.59 -16.68
N VAL A 81 -29.22 19.88 -16.38
CA VAL A 81 -30.24 20.85 -16.78
C VAL A 81 -30.33 20.97 -18.30
N ASP A 82 -29.20 21.15 -18.99
CA ASP A 82 -29.16 21.30 -20.44
C ASP A 82 -29.72 20.05 -21.17
N SER A 83 -29.57 18.86 -20.58
CA SER A 83 -30.12 17.61 -21.14
C SER A 83 -31.65 17.53 -21.16
N GLU A 84 -32.32 18.37 -20.37
CA GLU A 84 -33.78 18.43 -20.27
C GLU A 84 -34.37 19.53 -21.15
N VAL A 85 -33.68 20.66 -21.30
CA VAL A 85 -34.26 21.89 -21.90
C VAL A 85 -33.69 22.26 -23.27
N ARG A 86 -32.55 21.72 -23.71
CA ARG A 86 -31.91 22.10 -24.98
C ARG A 86 -32.53 21.39 -26.19
N TRP A 87 -32.27 21.91 -27.38
CA TRP A 87 -32.80 21.36 -28.64
C TRP A 87 -32.24 19.97 -28.97
N HIS A 88 -30.98 19.70 -28.64
CA HIS A 88 -30.32 18.43 -28.91
C HIS A 88 -30.29 17.50 -27.69
N ARG A 89 -31.40 17.38 -26.93
CA ARG A 89 -31.47 16.65 -25.66
C ARG A 89 -30.79 15.29 -25.68
N ASP A 90 -31.02 14.49 -26.72
CA ASP A 90 -30.46 13.14 -26.80
C ASP A 90 -28.93 13.14 -26.82
N LYS A 91 -28.32 14.14 -27.45
CA LYS A 91 -26.85 14.32 -27.42
C LYS A 91 -26.38 14.68 -26.02
N TYR A 92 -27.05 15.61 -25.35
CA TYR A 92 -26.73 16.01 -23.98
C TYR A 92 -26.89 14.84 -22.99
N LYS A 93 -27.98 14.07 -23.08
CA LYS A 93 -28.21 12.87 -22.27
C LYS A 93 -27.12 11.82 -22.48
N LYS A 94 -26.66 11.61 -23.71
CA LYS A 94 -25.55 10.69 -23.99
C LYS A 94 -24.26 11.12 -23.27
N ILE A 95 -23.94 12.42 -23.28
CA ILE A 95 -22.78 12.95 -22.57
C ILE A 95 -22.98 12.81 -21.05
N LEU A 96 -24.18 13.08 -20.54
CA LEU A 96 -24.51 12.97 -19.12
C LEU A 96 -24.32 11.54 -18.61
N ASN A 97 -24.91 10.56 -19.29
CA ASN A 97 -24.78 9.15 -18.93
C ASN A 97 -23.32 8.68 -18.93
N ASN A 98 -22.53 9.15 -19.89
CA ASN A 98 -21.09 8.85 -19.92
C ASN A 98 -20.36 9.47 -18.73
N SER A 99 -20.67 10.74 -18.41
CA SER A 99 -20.11 11.42 -17.25
C SER A 99 -20.44 10.69 -15.95
N GLU A 100 -21.70 10.31 -15.74
CA GLU A 100 -22.14 9.55 -14.57
C GLU A 100 -21.43 8.19 -14.46
N THR A 101 -21.25 7.51 -15.59
CA THR A 101 -20.50 6.24 -15.65
C THR A 101 -19.04 6.43 -15.23
N VAL A 102 -18.38 7.48 -15.74
CA VAL A 102 -17.00 7.82 -15.37
C VAL A 102 -16.90 8.14 -13.89
N TYR A 103 -17.82 8.96 -13.35
CA TYR A 103 -17.85 9.31 -11.93
C TYR A 103 -18.04 8.07 -11.04
N LYS A 104 -18.93 7.15 -11.43
CA LYS A 104 -19.13 5.88 -10.74
C LYS A 104 -17.85 5.05 -10.70
N ASN A 105 -17.08 5.02 -11.79
CA ASN A 105 -15.81 4.29 -11.85
C ASN A 105 -14.72 4.98 -11.02
N ILE A 106 -14.67 6.32 -11.01
CA ILE A 106 -13.77 7.10 -10.15
C ILE A 106 -14.06 6.78 -8.68
N ASN A 107 -15.33 6.79 -8.26
CA ASN A 107 -15.71 6.48 -6.88
C ASN A 107 -15.29 5.04 -6.47
N LYS A 108 -15.43 4.07 -7.37
CA LYS A 108 -14.95 2.69 -7.13
C LYS A 108 -13.43 2.65 -6.96
N SER A 109 -12.69 3.32 -7.84
CA SER A 109 -11.24 3.41 -7.79
C SER A 109 -10.76 4.08 -6.49
N ILE A 110 -11.41 5.16 -6.07
CA ILE A 110 -11.13 5.83 -4.78
C ILE A 110 -11.34 4.85 -3.62
N ALA A 111 -12.48 4.17 -3.57
CA ALA A 111 -12.78 3.23 -2.48
C ALA A 111 -11.79 2.06 -2.42
N GLU A 112 -11.37 1.51 -3.57
CA GLU A 112 -10.36 0.46 -3.64
C GLU A 112 -8.98 0.95 -3.14
N LYS A 113 -8.58 2.16 -3.52
CA LYS A 113 -7.31 2.77 -3.07
C LYS A 113 -7.34 3.11 -1.59
N GLU A 114 -8.42 3.68 -1.08
CA GLU A 114 -8.61 3.96 0.35
C GLU A 114 -8.56 2.68 1.19
N LYS A 115 -9.17 1.58 0.69
CA LYS A 115 -9.04 0.27 1.33
C LYS A 115 -7.59 -0.20 1.38
N LYS A 116 -6.84 -0.07 0.27
CA LYS A 116 -5.42 -0.45 0.22
C LYS A 116 -4.54 0.42 1.11
N ILE A 117 -4.84 1.71 1.22
CA ILE A 117 -4.19 2.62 2.18
C ILE A 117 -4.42 2.12 3.60
N ALA A 118 -5.67 1.77 3.97
CA ALA A 118 -5.99 1.25 5.29
C ALA A 118 -5.29 -0.08 5.60
N GLU A 119 -5.15 -0.97 4.60
CA GLU A 119 -4.38 -2.21 4.73
C GLU A 119 -2.89 -1.93 4.96
N LEU A 120 -2.30 -1.00 4.21
CA LEU A 120 -0.91 -0.56 4.41
C LEU A 120 -0.69 0.09 5.78
N ASP A 121 -1.65 0.88 6.26
CA ASP A 121 -1.61 1.47 7.60
C ASP A 121 -1.66 0.43 8.71
N ALA A 122 -2.51 -0.58 8.57
CA ALA A 122 -2.55 -1.69 9.52
C ALA A 122 -1.21 -2.46 9.55
N LEU A 123 -0.60 -2.71 8.39
CA LEU A 123 0.72 -3.35 8.30
C LEU A 123 1.81 -2.49 8.93
N LEU A 124 1.88 -1.20 8.60
CA LEU A 124 2.86 -0.27 9.15
C LEU A 124 2.71 -0.11 10.67
N SER A 125 1.49 -0.17 11.20
CA SER A 125 1.24 -0.11 12.65
C SER A 125 1.76 -1.35 13.39
N VAL A 126 1.82 -2.52 12.75
CA VAL A 126 2.38 -3.74 13.36
C VAL A 126 3.91 -3.75 13.26
N MET A 127 4.47 -3.05 12.27
CA MET A 127 5.93 -2.88 12.06
C MET A 127 6.52 -1.71 12.87
N ASN A 128 5.75 -1.08 13.75
CA ASN A 128 6.19 0.00 14.64
C ASN A 128 6.55 -0.51 16.03
#